data_AF-A0A660P2C0-F1
#
_entry.id   AF-A0A660P2C0-F1
#
_cell.length_a   1.000
_cell.length_b   1.000
_cell.length_c   1.000
_cell.angle_alpha   90.00
_cell.angle_beta   90.00
_cell.angle_gamma   90.00
#
_symmetry.space_group_name_H-M   'P 1'
#
loop_
_entity.id
_entity.type
_entity.pdbx_description
1 polymer ?
#
loop_
_entity_poly.entity_id
_entity_poly.type
_entity_poly.pdbx_seq_one_letter_code
_entity_poly.pdbx_strand_id
1 'polypeptide(L)'
;MKNKILKNIMKMRKFLLAFANKKFLIFLFFLFLSTIFWLSIALNEVVEKEISVPIRLVNVPQNAVITTPLPDSVRVTLRDKGFALLSYLYGDKLHSIAINFLTYTNKNANIGQVPNTDIQKYILQYLYASTHLISIKPDKFDFYYNYGLSKRVSIRLKGTIRTASGYYLSQVRFNPERVTIYASRHL
;
A
#
# COMPACT_ATOMS: atom_id res chain seq x y z
N MET A 1 8.86 38.44 -2.94
CA MET A 1 8.16 37.43 -3.79
C MET A 1 6.75 37.86 -4.25
N LYS A 2 5.94 38.56 -3.43
CA LYS A 2 4.56 39.02 -3.76
C LYS A 2 4.41 39.87 -5.02
N ASN A 3 5.36 40.79 -5.30
CA ASN A 3 5.26 41.69 -6.45
C ASN A 3 5.34 40.99 -7.82
N LYS A 4 6.00 39.83 -7.91
CA LYS A 4 6.13 39.05 -9.16
C LYS A 4 4.82 38.33 -9.50
N ILE A 5 4.11 37.85 -8.48
CA ILE A 5 2.81 37.17 -8.59
C ILE A 5 1.73 38.18 -8.99
N LEU A 6 1.68 39.35 -8.34
CA LEU A 6 0.78 40.44 -8.71
C LEU A 6 1.03 40.95 -10.14
N LYS A 7 2.29 41.08 -10.56
CA LYS A 7 2.63 41.44 -11.94
C LYS A 7 2.14 40.40 -12.95
N ASN A 8 2.31 39.11 -12.65
CA ASN A 8 1.84 38.02 -13.53
C ASN A 8 0.32 37.99 -13.65
N ILE A 9 -0.41 38.13 -12.54
CA ILE A 9 -1.88 38.20 -12.53
C ILE A 9 -2.36 39.38 -13.37
N MET A 10 -1.71 40.54 -13.23
CA MET A 10 -2.08 41.75 -13.96
C MET A 10 -1.74 41.65 -15.46
N LYS A 11 -0.64 40.97 -15.81
CA LYS A 11 -0.26 40.67 -17.21
C LYS A 11 -1.26 39.70 -17.86
N MET A 12 -1.66 38.66 -17.13
CA MET A 12 -2.66 37.68 -17.57
C MET A 12 -4.03 38.33 -17.76
N ARG A 13 -4.42 39.23 -16.84
CA ARG A 13 -5.66 40.02 -16.95
C ARG A 13 -5.65 40.96 -18.16
N LYS A 14 -4.53 41.62 -18.45
CA LYS A 14 -4.36 42.44 -19.66
C LYS A 14 -4.38 41.60 -20.95
N PHE A 15 -3.79 40.42 -20.94
CA PHE A 15 -3.84 39.49 -22.08
C PHE A 15 -5.26 38.98 -22.34
N LEU A 16 -5.99 38.60 -21.28
CA LEU A 16 -7.39 38.19 -21.35
C LEU A 16 -8.31 39.32 -21.86
N LEU A 17 -8.06 40.56 -21.42
CA LEU A 17 -8.82 41.74 -21.87
C LEU A 17 -8.47 42.18 -23.30
N ALA A 18 -7.21 42.04 -23.74
CA ALA A 18 -6.79 42.39 -25.09
C ALA A 18 -7.31 41.41 -26.16
N PHE A 19 -7.53 40.14 -25.79
CA PHE A 19 -8.12 39.13 -26.66
C PHE A 19 -9.66 39.12 -26.65
N ALA A 20 -10.32 39.98 -25.84
CA ALA A 20 -11.76 40.01 -25.63
C ALA A 20 -12.58 40.64 -26.79
N ASN A 21 -12.27 40.26 -28.03
CA ASN A 21 -13.13 40.56 -29.18
C ASN A 21 -14.39 39.67 -29.14
N LYS A 22 -15.56 40.22 -29.50
CA LYS A 22 -16.85 39.47 -29.55
C LYS A 22 -16.72 38.11 -30.24
N LYS A 23 -16.01 38.06 -31.38
CA LYS A 23 -15.81 36.82 -32.16
C LYS A 23 -14.92 35.80 -31.43
N PHE A 24 -13.90 36.24 -30.70
CA PHE A 24 -13.03 35.35 -29.94
C PHE A 24 -13.73 34.80 -28.68
N LEU A 25 -14.57 35.59 -28.02
CA LEU A 25 -15.36 35.13 -26.88
C LEU A 25 -16.35 34.03 -27.29
N ILE A 26 -16.98 34.17 -28.45
CA ILE A 26 -17.87 33.14 -29.03
C ILE A 26 -17.07 31.87 -29.34
N PHE A 27 -15.91 31.99 -29.99
CA PHE A 27 -15.04 30.84 -30.24
C PHE A 27 -14.61 30.14 -28.94
N LEU A 28 -14.16 30.89 -27.93
CA LEU A 28 -13.73 30.36 -26.65
C LEU A 28 -14.89 29.67 -25.90
N PHE A 29 -16.10 30.20 -26.01
CA PHE A 29 -17.30 29.59 -25.43
C PHE A 29 -17.59 28.23 -26.07
N PHE A 30 -17.58 28.13 -27.40
CA PHE A 30 -17.77 26.85 -28.10
C PHE A 30 -16.63 25.87 -27.83
N LEU A 31 -15.39 26.34 -27.77
CA LEU A 31 -14.24 25.52 -27.40
C LEU A 31 -14.39 24.95 -25.98
N PHE A 32 -14.83 25.78 -25.03
CA PHE A 32 -15.06 25.38 -23.65
C PHE A 32 -16.18 24.34 -23.55
N LEU A 33 -17.32 24.57 -24.23
CA LEU A 33 -18.40 23.58 -24.32
C LEU A 33 -17.94 22.26 -24.92
N SER A 34 -17.23 22.31 -26.05
CA SER A 34 -16.70 21.12 -26.72
C SER A 34 -15.75 20.35 -25.80
N THR A 35 -14.87 21.07 -25.09
CA THR A 35 -13.93 20.47 -24.14
C THR A 35 -14.65 19.83 -22.97
N ILE A 36 -15.67 20.48 -22.40
CA ILE A 36 -16.48 19.91 -21.31
C ILE A 36 -17.19 18.65 -21.77
N PHE A 37 -17.83 18.67 -22.94
CA PHE A 37 -18.52 17.48 -23.46
C PHE A 37 -17.55 16.35 -23.77
N TRP A 38 -16.43 16.65 -24.43
CA TRP A 38 -15.38 15.66 -24.70
C TRP A 38 -14.82 15.07 -23.41
N LEU A 39 -14.54 15.91 -22.41
CA LEU A 39 -14.11 15.47 -21.09
C LEU A 39 -15.17 14.59 -20.40
N SER A 40 -16.45 14.98 -20.46
CA SER A 40 -17.55 14.19 -19.90
C SER A 40 -17.66 12.81 -20.55
N ILE A 41 -17.52 12.74 -21.87
CA ILE A 41 -17.52 11.48 -22.63
C ILE A 41 -16.30 10.63 -22.22
N ALA A 42 -15.10 11.23 -22.23
CA ALA A 42 -13.87 10.56 -21.87
C ALA A 42 -13.87 10.02 -20.42
N LEU A 43 -14.53 10.71 -19.49
CA LEU A 43 -14.66 10.27 -18.09
C LEU A 43 -15.74 9.21 -17.88
N ASN A 44 -16.76 9.18 -18.74
CA ASN A 44 -17.88 8.24 -18.64
C ASN A 44 -17.60 6.91 -19.35
N GLU A 45 -16.51 6.81 -20.12
CA GLU A 45 -16.04 5.52 -20.61
C GLU A 45 -15.64 4.61 -19.45
N VAL A 46 -16.12 3.37 -19.52
CA VAL A 46 -15.83 2.32 -18.55
C VAL A 46 -14.47 1.75 -18.88
N VAL A 47 -13.49 2.02 -18.03
CA VAL A 47 -12.11 1.58 -18.22
C VAL A 47 -11.84 0.40 -17.28
N GLU A 48 -11.01 -0.54 -17.74
CA GLU A 48 -10.50 -1.64 -16.92
C GLU A 48 -9.07 -1.32 -16.49
N LYS A 49 -8.79 -1.39 -15.19
CA LYS A 49 -7.48 -1.07 -14.62
C LYS A 49 -7.09 -2.06 -13.53
N GLU A 50 -5.85 -2.54 -13.62
CA GLU A 50 -5.23 -3.36 -12.59
C GLU A 50 -4.64 -2.46 -11.50
N ILE A 51 -5.08 -2.64 -10.26
CA ILE A 51 -4.60 -1.91 -9.08
C ILE A 51 -4.01 -2.93 -8.10
N SER A 52 -2.84 -2.61 -7.56
CA SER A 52 -2.20 -3.40 -6.52
C SER A 52 -2.63 -2.91 -5.14
N VAL A 53 -3.32 -3.75 -4.37
CA VAL A 53 -3.78 -3.45 -3.01
C VAL A 53 -2.88 -4.17 -2.01
N PRO A 54 -2.18 -3.46 -1.10
CA PRO A 54 -1.32 -4.10 -0.11
C PRO A 54 -2.16 -4.83 0.94
N ILE A 55 -1.79 -6.07 1.26
CA ILE A 55 -2.36 -6.83 2.37
C ILE A 55 -1.47 -6.69 3.59
N ARG A 56 -2.08 -6.50 4.76
CA ARG A 56 -1.38 -6.58 6.05
C ARG A 56 -2.05 -7.63 6.92
N LEU A 57 -1.26 -8.56 7.45
CA LEU A 57 -1.73 -9.45 8.50
C LEU A 57 -1.71 -8.71 9.84
N VAL A 58 -2.85 -8.72 10.51
CA VAL A 58 -3.03 -8.11 11.83
C VAL A 58 -3.26 -9.22 12.85
N ASN A 59 -2.84 -9.01 14.10
CA ASN A 59 -2.95 -9.97 15.20
C ASN A 59 -2.14 -11.27 15.02
N VAL A 60 -0.96 -11.20 14.41
CA VAL A 60 -0.01 -12.31 14.44
C VAL A 60 0.50 -12.47 15.88
N PRO A 61 0.26 -13.60 16.56
CA PRO A 61 0.71 -13.78 17.93
C PRO A 61 2.24 -13.88 17.96
N GLN A 62 2.89 -13.40 19.02
CA GLN A 62 4.37 -13.31 19.11
C GLN A 62 5.12 -14.65 19.01
N ASN A 63 4.38 -15.75 19.12
CA ASN A 63 4.86 -17.13 19.00
C ASN A 63 4.60 -17.74 17.61
N ALA A 64 3.97 -17.03 16.68
CA ALA A 64 3.80 -17.48 15.30
C ALA A 64 4.93 -16.89 14.43
N VAL A 65 5.75 -17.76 13.86
CA VAL A 65 6.76 -17.40 12.85
C VAL A 65 6.18 -17.76 11.49
N ILE A 66 6.03 -16.76 10.63
CA ILE A 66 5.62 -16.96 9.24
C ILE A 66 6.84 -17.50 8.48
N THR A 67 6.77 -18.75 8.02
CA THR A 67 7.91 -19.44 7.39
C THR A 67 8.05 -19.09 5.91
N THR A 68 6.96 -18.66 5.28
CA THR A 68 6.92 -18.33 3.84
C THR A 68 6.48 -16.88 3.66
N PRO A 69 7.22 -16.04 2.92
CA PRO A 69 6.80 -14.66 2.68
C PRO A 69 5.46 -14.67 1.94
N LEU A 70 4.45 -13.99 2.50
CA LEU A 70 3.22 -13.76 1.77
C LEU A 70 3.48 -12.76 0.64
N PRO A 71 2.76 -12.82 -0.49
CA PRO A 71 2.75 -11.73 -1.44
C PRO A 71 2.20 -10.48 -0.74
N ASP A 72 3.05 -9.45 -0.60
CA ASP A 72 2.74 -8.19 0.09
C ASP A 72 1.58 -7.41 -0.56
N SER A 73 1.21 -7.77 -1.79
CA SER A 73 0.18 -7.09 -2.58
C SER A 73 -0.70 -8.06 -3.37
N VAL A 74 -1.99 -7.76 -3.41
CA VAL A 74 -2.99 -8.39 -4.29
C VAL A 74 -3.19 -7.54 -5.51
N ARG A 75 -3.19 -8.18 -6.68
CA ARG A 75 -3.53 -7.51 -7.93
C ARG A 75 -5.02 -7.68 -8.17
N VAL A 76 -5.72 -6.56 -8.18
CA VAL A 76 -7.16 -6.49 -8.33
C VAL A 76 -7.47 -5.76 -9.62
N THR A 77 -8.24 -6.38 -10.52
CA THR A 77 -8.72 -5.73 -11.74
C THR A 77 -10.09 -5.15 -11.47
N LEU A 78 -10.18 -3.82 -11.55
CA LEU A 78 -11.41 -3.07 -11.35
C LEU A 78 -11.90 -2.52 -12.69
N ARG A 79 -13.22 -2.54 -12.87
CA ARG A 79 -13.93 -1.93 -13.98
C ARG A 79 -14.86 -0.85 -13.44
N ASP A 80 -14.61 0.38 -13.82
CA ASP A 80 -15.51 1.49 -13.50
C ASP A 80 -15.31 2.64 -14.50
N LYS A 81 -16.14 3.67 -14.39
CA LYS A 81 -15.99 4.95 -15.06
C LYS A 81 -14.60 5.55 -14.76
N GLY A 82 -13.97 6.14 -15.76
CA GLY A 82 -12.64 6.73 -15.65
C GLY A 82 -12.48 7.67 -14.44
N PHE A 83 -13.52 8.46 -14.11
CA PHE A 83 -13.50 9.35 -12.92
C PHE A 83 -13.37 8.60 -11.58
N ALA A 84 -14.06 7.46 -11.43
CA ALA A 84 -13.97 6.65 -10.22
C ALA A 84 -12.58 6.01 -10.11
N LEU A 85 -12.02 5.52 -11.22
CA LEU A 85 -10.64 5.00 -11.28
C LEU A 85 -9.58 6.03 -10.91
N LEU A 86 -9.74 7.27 -11.40
CA LEU A 86 -8.88 8.39 -11.01
C LEU A 86 -8.91 8.62 -9.49
N SER A 87 -10.08 8.53 -8.86
CA SER A 87 -10.20 8.71 -7.41
C SER A 87 -9.53 7.61 -6.60
N TYR A 88 -9.34 6.40 -7.16
CA TYR A 88 -8.58 5.33 -6.50
C TYR A 88 -7.07 5.45 -6.70
N LEU A 89 -6.62 6.05 -7.80
CA LEU A 89 -5.20 6.29 -8.08
C LEU A 89 -4.66 7.50 -7.31
N TYR A 90 -5.47 8.55 -7.16
CA TYR A 90 -5.09 9.81 -6.52
C TYR A 90 -5.66 9.99 -5.12
N GLY A 91 -6.64 9.17 -4.72
CA GLY A 91 -7.25 9.23 -3.40
C GLY A 91 -6.79 8.07 -2.52
N ASP A 92 -6.62 8.36 -1.23
CA ASP A 92 -6.21 7.39 -0.21
C ASP A 92 -7.30 6.34 0.13
N LYS A 93 -8.27 6.04 -0.73
CA LYS A 93 -9.39 5.15 -0.33
C LYS A 93 -9.05 3.67 -0.29
N LEU A 94 -8.03 3.23 -1.04
CA LEU A 94 -7.56 1.84 -1.01
C LEU A 94 -6.52 1.67 0.11
N HIS A 95 -6.96 1.85 1.36
CA HIS A 95 -6.13 1.52 2.51
C HIS A 95 -5.93 0.00 2.62
N SER A 96 -4.79 -0.39 3.20
CA SER A 96 -4.38 -1.78 3.35
C SER A 96 -5.49 -2.66 3.93
N ILE A 97 -5.76 -3.80 3.31
CA ILE A 97 -6.72 -4.77 3.84
C ILE A 97 -6.08 -5.45 5.04
N ALA A 98 -6.65 -5.23 6.22
CA ALA A 98 -6.24 -5.86 7.46
C ALA A 98 -6.90 -7.23 7.60
N ILE A 99 -6.13 -8.30 7.38
CA ILE A 99 -6.64 -9.66 7.53
C ILE A 99 -6.21 -10.17 8.91
N ASN A 100 -7.19 -10.61 9.71
CA ASN A 100 -6.93 -11.14 11.05
C ASN A 100 -6.36 -12.56 10.95
N PHE A 101 -5.12 -12.74 11.41
CA PHE A 101 -4.41 -14.01 11.40
C PHE A 101 -5.19 -15.12 12.14
N LEU A 102 -5.77 -14.81 13.30
CA LEU A 102 -6.41 -15.79 14.18
C LEU A 102 -7.68 -16.42 13.61
N THR A 103 -8.34 -15.75 12.66
CA THR A 103 -9.62 -16.19 12.07
C THR A 103 -9.41 -17.27 11.01
N TYR A 104 -8.25 -17.27 10.35
CA TYR A 104 -7.97 -18.14 9.18
C TYR A 104 -6.91 -19.20 9.46
N THR A 105 -6.40 -19.30 10.68
CA THR A 105 -5.40 -20.28 11.10
C THR A 105 -6.02 -21.64 11.40
N ASN A 106 -5.62 -22.68 10.67
CA ASN A 106 -5.94 -24.05 11.03
C ASN A 106 -4.83 -24.65 11.92
N LYS A 107 -5.11 -24.75 13.23
CA LYS A 107 -4.16 -25.26 14.24
C LYS A 107 -3.61 -26.66 13.94
N ASN A 108 -4.32 -27.47 13.16
CA ASN A 108 -3.94 -28.86 12.90
C ASN A 108 -2.95 -29.00 11.73
N ALA A 109 -2.97 -28.05 10.78
CA ALA A 109 -2.15 -28.13 9.56
C ALA A 109 -0.98 -27.14 9.56
N ASN A 110 -0.89 -26.20 10.52
CA ASN A 110 0.08 -25.09 10.49
C ASN A 110 -0.02 -24.25 9.19
N ILE A 111 -1.21 -24.27 8.57
CA ILE A 111 -1.54 -23.56 7.34
C ILE A 111 -2.72 -22.63 7.67
N GLY A 112 -2.60 -21.37 7.27
CA GLY A 112 -3.72 -20.46 7.21
C GLY A 112 -4.14 -20.25 5.76
N GLN A 113 -5.42 -20.43 5.48
CA GLN A 113 -5.99 -20.23 4.15
C GLN A 113 -7.03 -19.12 4.25
N VAL A 114 -6.84 -18.05 3.49
CA VAL A 114 -7.83 -16.98 3.40
C VAL A 114 -8.63 -17.21 2.10
N PRO A 115 -9.94 -17.51 2.19
CA PRO A 115 -10.77 -17.65 1.01
C PRO A 115 -10.87 -16.34 0.23
N ASN A 116 -10.80 -16.42 -1.10
CA ASN A 116 -10.97 -15.26 -1.96
C ASN A 116 -12.34 -14.58 -1.80
N THR A 117 -13.37 -15.32 -1.39
CA THR A 117 -14.71 -14.77 -1.12
C THR A 117 -14.70 -13.73 -0.01
N ASP A 118 -13.86 -13.92 1.01
CA ASP A 118 -13.77 -12.99 2.13
C ASP A 118 -12.96 -11.76 1.74
N ILE A 119 -11.84 -11.96 1.04
CA ILE A 119 -11.04 -10.86 0.47
C ILE A 119 -11.89 -10.02 -0.49
N GLN A 120 -12.71 -10.67 -1.33
CA GLN A 120 -13.66 -10.00 -2.21
C GLN A 120 -14.66 -9.16 -1.42
N LYS A 121 -15.26 -9.68 -0.34
CA LYS A 121 -16.18 -8.91 0.50
C LYS A 121 -15.49 -7.70 1.14
N TYR A 122 -14.27 -7.87 1.64
CA TYR A 122 -13.49 -6.75 2.18
C TYR A 122 -13.23 -5.70 1.11
N ILE A 123 -12.75 -6.09 -0.08
CA ILE A 123 -12.51 -5.17 -1.20
C ILE A 123 -13.81 -4.44 -1.57
N LEU A 124 -14.92 -5.16 -1.73
CA LEU A 124 -16.22 -4.57 -2.09
C LEU A 124 -16.73 -3.55 -1.07
N GLN A 125 -16.40 -3.67 0.22
CA GLN A 125 -16.76 -2.66 1.23
C GLN A 125 -16.01 -1.33 1.06
N TYR A 126 -14.80 -1.36 0.48
CA TYR A 126 -13.99 -0.17 0.22
C TYR A 126 -14.18 0.39 -1.19
N LEU A 127 -14.85 -0.35 -2.07
CA LEU A 127 -15.19 0.10 -3.42
C LEU A 127 -16.48 0.93 -3.44
N TYR A 128 -16.55 1.92 -4.33
CA TYR A 128 -17.78 2.60 -4.68
C TYR A 128 -18.78 1.62 -5.30
N ALA A 129 -20.08 1.84 -5.06
CA ALA A 129 -21.15 1.01 -5.59
C ALA A 129 -21.19 0.91 -7.13
N SER A 130 -20.53 1.83 -7.85
CA SER A 130 -20.37 1.80 -9.31
C SER A 130 -19.24 0.89 -9.80
N THR A 131 -18.31 0.50 -8.92
CA THR A 131 -17.12 -0.24 -9.30
C THR A 131 -17.40 -1.73 -9.34
N HIS A 132 -17.19 -2.34 -10.50
CA HIS A 132 -17.25 -3.77 -10.66
C HIS A 132 -15.85 -4.39 -10.50
N LEU A 133 -15.76 -5.32 -9.56
CA LEU A 133 -14.58 -6.15 -9.39
C LEU A 133 -14.59 -7.25 -10.47
N ILE A 134 -13.61 -7.25 -11.38
CA ILE A 134 -13.52 -8.25 -12.45
C ILE A 134 -12.75 -9.48 -11.98
N SER A 135 -11.58 -9.27 -11.37
CA SER A 135 -10.73 -10.37 -10.94
C SER A 135 -9.84 -9.98 -9.78
N ILE A 136 -9.50 -10.97 -8.96
CA ILE A 136 -8.55 -10.88 -7.85
C ILE A 136 -7.45 -11.91 -8.13
N LYS A 137 -6.19 -11.51 -8.06
CA LYS A 137 -5.03 -12.39 -8.17
C LYS A 137 -4.07 -12.17 -7.00
N PRO A 138 -3.52 -13.23 -6.38
CA PRO A 138 -3.74 -14.66 -6.64
C PRO A 138 -5.13 -15.20 -6.23
N ASP A 139 -5.49 -16.39 -6.74
CA ASP A 139 -6.78 -17.06 -6.45
C ASP A 139 -6.86 -17.67 -5.04
N LYS A 140 -5.71 -17.84 -4.39
CA LYS A 140 -5.58 -18.40 -3.03
C LYS A 140 -4.50 -17.66 -2.26
N PHE A 141 -4.78 -17.39 -1.01
CA PHE A 141 -3.84 -16.82 -0.05
C PHE A 141 -3.55 -17.84 1.03
N ASP A 142 -2.53 -18.66 0.75
CA ASP A 142 -2.05 -19.66 1.68
C ASP A 142 -0.79 -19.11 2.37
N PHE A 143 -0.80 -19.11 3.70
CA PHE A 143 0.38 -18.79 4.49
C PHE A 143 0.72 -19.94 5.43
N TYR A 144 2.01 -20.27 5.48
CA TYR A 144 2.53 -21.28 6.38
C TYR A 144 3.10 -20.61 7.61
N TYR A 145 2.65 -21.04 8.78
CA TYR A 145 3.09 -20.49 10.05
C TYR A 145 3.48 -21.64 10.98
N ASN A 146 4.57 -21.48 11.71
CA ASN A 146 4.95 -22.42 12.77
C ASN A 146 4.82 -21.73 14.12
N TYR A 147 4.31 -22.45 15.12
CA TYR A 147 4.39 -21.99 16.50
C TYR A 147 5.83 -22.20 17.00
N GLY A 148 6.63 -21.15 16.83
CA GLY A 148 7.97 -21.08 17.38
C GLY A 148 7.94 -20.59 18.83
N LEU A 149 8.75 -21.19 19.68
CA LEU A 149 9.10 -20.55 20.94
C LEU A 149 10.09 -19.43 20.62
N SER A 150 9.72 -18.20 20.97
CA SER A 150 10.66 -17.09 20.98
C SER A 150 11.27 -16.97 22.38
N LYS A 151 12.60 -16.88 22.44
CA LYS A 151 13.31 -16.63 23.70
C LYS A 151 14.28 -15.48 23.49
N ARG A 152 14.24 -14.52 24.41
CA ARG A 152 15.23 -13.45 24.45
C ARG A 152 16.46 -13.95 25.20
N VAL A 153 17.59 -14.01 24.50
CA VAL A 153 18.85 -14.51 25.05
C VAL A 153 19.88 -13.39 25.11
N SER A 154 20.71 -13.41 26.15
CA SER A 154 21.81 -12.45 26.31
C SER A 154 23.02 -12.94 25.53
N ILE A 155 23.68 -12.05 24.80
CA ILE A 155 24.90 -12.40 24.07
C ILE A 155 26.06 -12.47 25.07
N ARG A 156 26.79 -13.59 25.02
CA ARG A 156 28.00 -13.81 25.81
C ARG A 156 29.10 -14.23 24.85
N LEU A 157 30.29 -13.66 24.99
CA LEU A 157 31.45 -14.12 24.25
C LEU A 157 31.87 -15.49 24.76
N LYS A 158 31.95 -16.46 23.84
CA LYS A 158 32.55 -17.76 24.08
C LYS A 158 33.94 -17.79 23.45
N GLY A 159 34.95 -17.32 24.19
CA GLY A 159 36.33 -17.25 23.71
C GLY A 159 37.25 -16.54 24.70
N THR A 160 38.55 -16.66 24.50
CA THR A 160 39.56 -15.94 25.26
C THR A 160 39.99 -14.68 24.52
N ILE A 161 39.95 -13.54 25.20
CA ILE A 161 40.46 -12.27 24.67
C ILE A 161 41.94 -12.19 25.06
N ARG A 162 42.82 -12.00 24.07
CA ARG A 162 44.24 -11.75 24.29
C ARG A 162 44.55 -10.31 23.91
N THR A 163 45.11 -9.54 24.85
CA THR A 163 45.64 -8.20 24.58
C THR A 163 47.12 -8.29 24.21
N ALA A 164 47.63 -7.30 23.48
CA ALA A 164 49.06 -7.16 23.24
C ALA A 164 49.79 -6.77 24.54
N SER A 165 51.09 -7.06 24.61
CA SER A 165 51.93 -6.69 25.77
C SER A 165 51.83 -5.18 26.06
N GLY A 166 51.56 -4.82 27.32
CA GLY A 166 51.37 -3.43 27.76
C GLY A 166 49.93 -2.88 27.66
N TYR A 167 48.96 -3.64 27.14
CA TYR A 167 47.56 -3.21 27.03
C TYR A 167 46.65 -4.03 27.94
N TYR A 168 45.70 -3.37 28.59
CA TYR A 168 44.64 -4.00 29.39
C TYR A 168 43.26 -3.77 28.77
N LEU A 169 42.37 -4.74 28.93
CA LEU A 169 41.00 -4.67 28.45
C LEU A 169 40.13 -3.99 29.51
N SER A 170 39.63 -2.78 29.23
CA SER A 170 38.82 -2.02 30.19
C SER A 170 37.35 -2.47 30.26
N GLN A 171 36.72 -2.76 29.12
CA GLN A 171 35.33 -3.21 29.06
C GLN A 171 35.02 -3.89 27.73
N VAL A 172 34.11 -4.87 27.76
CA VAL A 172 33.55 -5.50 26.57
C VAL A 172 32.07 -5.18 26.52
N ARG A 173 31.64 -4.48 25.47
CA ARG A 173 30.23 -4.19 25.22
C ARG A 173 29.78 -4.90 23.94
N PHE A 174 28.68 -5.63 24.03
CA PHE A 174 28.03 -6.24 22.88
C PHE A 174 26.89 -5.34 22.45
N ASN A 175 26.89 -4.91 21.19
CA ASN A 175 25.76 -4.21 20.60
C ASN A 175 25.25 -5.03 19.41
N PRO A 176 24.06 -5.66 19.50
CA PRO A 176 23.09 -5.62 20.61
C PRO A 176 23.49 -6.48 21.82
N GLU A 177 23.02 -6.14 23.03
CA GLU A 177 23.26 -6.95 24.25
C GLU A 177 22.37 -8.19 24.33
N ARG A 178 21.20 -8.13 23.67
CA ARG A 178 20.19 -9.19 23.67
C ARG A 178 19.68 -9.42 22.27
N VAL A 179 19.49 -10.69 21.91
CA VAL A 179 18.87 -11.10 20.65
C VAL A 179 17.66 -11.97 20.94
N THR A 180 16.67 -11.89 20.04
CA THR A 180 15.51 -12.78 20.07
C THR A 180 15.81 -13.95 19.14
N ILE A 181 15.82 -15.16 19.69
CA ILE A 181 15.94 -16.39 18.91
C ILE A 181 14.55 -17.02 18.75
N TYR A 182 14.31 -17.61 17.59
CA TYR A 182 13.09 -18.33 17.24
C TYR A 182 13.44 -19.80 17.00
N ALA A 183 12.75 -20.72 17.66
CA ALA A 183 12.95 -22.15 17.50
C ALA A 183 11.61 -22.90 17.41
N SER A 184 11.57 -24.02 16.68
CA SER A 184 10.37 -24.87 16.63
C SER A 184 10.06 -25.49 18.00
N ARG A 185 8.77 -25.72 18.30
CA ARG A 185 8.34 -26.39 19.53
C ARG A 185 8.76 -27.86 19.61
N HIS A 186 9.05 -28.51 18.48
CA HIS A 186 9.57 -29.87 18.42
C HIS A 186 11.04 -29.83 17.97
N LEU A 187 11.93 -30.25 18.87
CA LEU A 187 13.34 -30.52 18.62
C LEU A 187 13.63 -31.94 19.11
#